data_AF-A0A0F8F4F7-F1
#
_entry.id   AF-A0A0F8F4F7-F1
#
_cell.length_a   1.000
_cell.length_b   1.000
_cell.length_c   1.000
_cell.angle_alpha   90.00
_cell.angle_beta   90.00
_cell.angle_gamma   90.00
#
_symmetry.space_group_name_H-M   'P 1'
#
loop_
_entity.id
_entity.type
_entity.pdbx_description
1 polymer ?
#
loop_
_entity_poly.entity_id
_entity_poly.type
_entity_poly.pdbx_seq_one_letter_code
_entity_poly.pdbx_strand_id
1 'polypeptide(L)'
;MALLTPEDLENIKRQLQEADSAVRRVTGLDIKGVCKALYGTTSGFETVGIVPVTSGNGIIGNFSASLHAIVEYFGFDSFVTEMPDVSGYYEAVQNGAEIILMADDHTFLAHNLTNGKIANNQPCTGMIYAEIASLYTKADSRDVLVVGLGKVGFPGAAHLVHKGFNVYGYDADKNLLNKAISKLGITSFDPETPRKFSIIFEATPCADTIPEAVLSEKCIISTPGIPCAISAELQQKYDVELVMEPLGIGTASMLYSIL
;
A
#
# COMPACT_ATOMS: atom_id res chain seq x y z
N MET A 1 -1.83 -1.46 -16.87
CA MET A 1 -1.24 -0.49 -15.93
C MET A 1 -2.39 0.37 -15.45
N ALA A 2 -2.57 0.50 -14.14
CA ALA A 2 -3.62 1.32 -13.54
C ALA A 2 -2.94 2.49 -12.81
N LEU A 3 -3.38 3.71 -13.11
CA LEU A 3 -2.93 4.94 -12.46
C LEU A 3 -4.11 5.53 -11.68
N LEU A 4 -3.82 6.32 -10.66
CA LEU A 4 -4.82 7.05 -9.90
C LEU A 4 -5.54 8.08 -10.78
N THR A 5 -6.79 8.35 -10.47
CA THR A 5 -7.54 9.50 -11.01
C THR A 5 -7.68 10.60 -9.95
N PRO A 6 -8.02 11.84 -10.34
CA PRO A 6 -8.27 12.91 -9.38
C PRO A 6 -9.41 12.58 -8.39
N GLU A 7 -10.40 11.80 -8.82
CA GLU A 7 -11.54 11.36 -8.02
C GLU A 7 -11.12 10.40 -6.90
N ASP A 8 -10.15 9.51 -7.15
CA ASP A 8 -9.59 8.62 -6.12
C ASP A 8 -9.01 9.43 -4.95
N LEU A 9 -8.55 10.65 -5.21
CA LEU A 9 -7.83 11.50 -4.25
C LEU A 9 -8.70 12.56 -3.57
N GLU A 10 -10.00 12.59 -3.85
CA GLU A 10 -10.90 13.56 -3.21
C GLU A 10 -10.97 13.36 -1.69
N ASN A 11 -10.83 14.45 -0.93
CA ASN A 11 -10.85 14.42 0.54
C ASN A 11 -9.83 13.44 1.16
N ILE A 12 -8.62 13.34 0.59
CA ILE A 12 -7.57 12.42 1.04
C ILE A 12 -7.30 12.45 2.56
N LYS A 13 -7.40 13.62 3.21
CA LYS A 13 -7.23 13.74 4.68
C LYS A 13 -8.27 12.91 5.44
N ARG A 14 -9.53 12.90 4.97
CA ARG A 14 -10.61 12.09 5.57
C ARG A 14 -10.38 10.61 5.28
N GLN A 15 -10.06 10.25 4.04
CA GLN A 15 -9.78 8.86 3.67
C GLN A 15 -8.64 8.28 4.54
N LEU A 16 -7.57 9.05 4.73
CA LEU A 16 -6.43 8.65 5.57
C LEU A 16 -6.79 8.52 7.06
N GLN A 17 -7.65 9.40 7.59
CA GLN A 17 -8.13 9.31 8.97
C GLN A 17 -9.01 8.06 9.20
N GLU A 18 -9.89 7.76 8.25
CA GLU A 18 -10.74 6.57 8.28
C GLU A 18 -9.89 5.29 8.19
N ALA A 19 -8.89 5.30 7.31
CA ALA A 19 -7.93 4.21 7.15
C ALA A 19 -7.07 4.01 8.40
N ASP A 20 -6.51 5.07 9.00
CA ASP A 20 -5.75 4.96 10.26
C ASP A 20 -6.62 4.39 11.39
N SER A 21 -7.89 4.79 11.45
CA SER A 21 -8.85 4.23 12.41
C SER A 21 -9.13 2.74 12.15
N ALA A 22 -9.23 2.32 10.89
CA ALA A 22 -9.38 0.90 10.53
C ALA A 22 -8.14 0.09 10.92
N VAL A 23 -6.94 0.60 10.61
CA VAL A 23 -5.66 -0.02 11.00
C VAL A 23 -5.55 -0.16 12.53
N ARG A 24 -5.97 0.85 13.30
CA ARG A 24 -6.05 0.76 14.76
C ARG A 24 -7.01 -0.32 15.24
N ARG A 25 -8.21 -0.42 14.65
CA ARG A 25 -9.18 -1.45 15.03
C ARG A 25 -8.66 -2.86 14.75
N VAL A 26 -8.00 -3.08 13.62
CA VAL A 26 -7.55 -4.42 13.22
C VAL A 26 -6.26 -4.86 13.90
N THR A 27 -5.30 -3.94 14.09
CA THR A 27 -3.95 -4.27 14.56
C THR A 27 -3.65 -3.84 16.00
N GLY A 28 -4.43 -2.92 16.57
CA GLY A 28 -4.10 -2.22 17.81
C GLY A 28 -3.05 -1.11 17.67
N LEU A 29 -2.54 -0.86 16.46
CA LEU A 29 -1.55 0.17 16.13
C LEU A 29 -2.11 1.15 15.10
N ASP A 30 -1.60 2.38 15.06
CA ASP A 30 -1.79 3.25 13.89
C ASP A 30 -0.82 2.94 12.77
N ILE A 31 -1.02 3.58 11.63
CA ILE A 31 -0.11 3.49 10.48
C ILE A 31 1.33 3.83 10.90
N LYS A 32 1.54 4.84 11.77
CA LYS A 32 2.88 5.17 12.31
C LYS A 32 3.46 4.02 13.12
N GLY A 33 2.65 3.40 13.99
CA GLY A 33 3.02 2.24 14.78
C GLY A 33 3.36 1.02 13.93
N VAL A 34 2.61 0.78 12.85
CA VAL A 34 2.90 -0.27 11.87
C VAL A 34 4.23 0.02 11.15
N CYS A 35 4.44 1.25 10.66
CA CYS A 35 5.71 1.64 10.04
C CYS A 35 6.89 1.47 11.01
N LYS A 36 6.73 1.86 12.28
CA LYS A 36 7.74 1.67 13.32
C LYS A 36 8.04 0.20 13.57
N ALA A 37 7.04 -0.67 13.59
CA ALA A 37 7.23 -2.10 13.74
C ALA A 37 7.95 -2.71 12.53
N LEU A 38 7.65 -2.22 11.32
CA LEU A 38 8.19 -2.74 10.07
C LEU A 38 9.64 -2.30 9.81
N TYR A 39 9.98 -1.04 10.11
CA TYR A 39 11.27 -0.44 9.75
C TYR A 39 12.14 -0.04 10.94
N GLY A 40 11.60 -0.02 12.16
CA GLY A 40 12.32 0.44 13.36
C GLY A 40 12.53 1.96 13.41
N THR A 41 11.87 2.71 12.53
CA THR A 41 12.03 4.16 12.38
C THR A 41 10.84 4.94 12.93
N THR A 42 11.07 6.22 13.18
CA THR A 42 10.04 7.20 13.56
C THR A 42 10.29 8.48 12.79
N SER A 43 9.25 9.12 12.27
CA SER A 43 9.40 10.42 11.60
C SER A 43 9.99 11.47 12.54
N GLY A 44 10.97 12.22 12.05
CA GLY A 44 11.46 13.46 12.66
C GLY A 44 10.80 14.67 12.02
N PHE A 45 11.57 15.76 11.90
CA PHE A 45 11.19 16.99 11.21
C PHE A 45 11.86 17.08 9.83
N GLU A 46 12.10 15.94 9.17
CA GLU A 46 12.77 15.93 7.86
C GLU A 46 11.94 16.70 6.83
N THR A 47 12.61 17.52 6.01
CA THR A 47 11.95 18.29 4.95
C THR A 47 11.78 17.46 3.68
N VAL A 48 10.55 17.30 3.22
CA VAL A 48 10.17 16.54 2.02
C VAL A 48 9.80 17.49 0.87
N GLY A 49 10.62 17.50 -0.19
CA GLY A 49 10.33 18.19 -1.43
C GLY A 49 9.51 17.32 -2.38
N ILE A 50 8.28 17.74 -2.69
CA ILE A 50 7.37 17.05 -3.60
C ILE A 50 7.48 17.67 -4.98
N VAL A 51 7.94 16.88 -5.96
CA VAL A 51 8.20 17.36 -7.32
C VAL A 51 7.12 16.84 -8.27
N PRO A 52 6.28 17.70 -8.86
CA PRO A 52 5.37 17.30 -9.93
C PRO A 52 6.15 16.84 -11.17
N VAL A 53 5.65 15.85 -11.89
CA VAL A 53 6.33 15.27 -13.05
C VAL A 53 5.36 15.25 -14.24
N THR A 54 5.85 15.64 -15.42
CA THR A 54 5.04 15.77 -16.64
C THR A 54 5.23 14.62 -17.63
N SER A 55 6.18 13.71 -17.37
CA SER A 55 6.42 12.56 -18.24
C SER A 55 5.20 11.64 -18.33
N GLY A 56 5.04 10.96 -19.48
CA GLY A 56 3.99 9.95 -19.65
C GLY A 56 2.60 10.59 -19.75
N ASN A 57 1.65 10.14 -18.92
CA ASN A 57 0.30 10.73 -18.85
C ASN A 57 0.28 12.11 -18.17
N GLY A 58 1.44 12.57 -17.66
CA GLY A 58 1.60 13.90 -17.10
C GLY A 58 1.06 14.04 -15.68
N ILE A 59 0.79 15.29 -15.30
CA ILE A 59 0.37 15.62 -13.94
C ILE A 59 -1.05 15.12 -13.71
N ILE A 60 -1.21 14.22 -12.74
CA ILE A 60 -2.51 13.79 -12.24
C ILE A 60 -3.03 14.88 -11.27
N GLY A 61 -4.24 15.38 -11.54
CA GLY A 61 -4.91 16.34 -10.66
C GLY A 61 -4.99 15.84 -9.23
N ASN A 62 -4.85 16.73 -8.25
CA ASN A 62 -4.81 16.44 -6.80
C ASN A 62 -3.61 15.61 -6.31
N PHE A 63 -2.75 15.04 -7.16
CA PHE A 63 -1.68 14.14 -6.71
C PHE A 63 -0.67 14.80 -5.77
N SER A 64 -0.01 15.88 -6.20
CA SER A 64 1.00 16.57 -5.38
C SER A 64 0.40 17.21 -4.12
N ALA A 65 -0.80 17.80 -4.23
CA ALA A 65 -1.54 18.34 -3.09
C ALA A 65 -1.91 17.26 -2.07
N SER A 66 -2.25 16.05 -2.56
CA SER A 66 -2.55 14.91 -1.70
C SER A 66 -1.31 14.40 -0.99
N LEU A 67 -0.18 14.28 -1.69
CA LEU A 67 1.10 13.92 -1.08
C LEU A 67 1.48 14.93 0.01
N HIS A 68 1.32 16.22 -0.23
CA HIS A 68 1.59 17.25 0.79
C HIS A 68 0.73 17.02 2.04
N ALA A 69 -0.58 16.84 1.87
CA ALA A 69 -1.49 16.54 2.98
C ALA A 69 -1.14 15.24 3.74
N ILE A 70 -0.72 14.20 3.03
CA ILE A 70 -0.31 12.90 3.59
C ILE A 70 0.98 13.06 4.40
N VAL A 71 1.97 13.73 3.83
CA VAL A 71 3.30 13.92 4.43
C VAL A 71 3.18 14.75 5.72
N GLU A 72 2.40 15.85 5.68
CA GLU A 72 2.06 16.64 6.87
C GLU A 72 1.34 15.80 7.94
N TYR A 73 0.39 14.94 7.55
CA TYR A 73 -0.32 14.06 8.48
C TYR A 73 0.65 13.15 9.27
N PHE A 74 1.73 12.70 8.61
CA PHE A 74 2.75 11.88 9.26
C PHE A 74 3.79 12.68 10.04
N GLY A 75 3.75 14.01 10.01
CA GLY A 75 4.55 14.91 10.86
C GLY A 75 5.85 15.40 10.24
N PHE A 76 6.05 15.19 8.95
CA PHE A 76 7.17 15.75 8.20
C PHE A 76 6.88 17.21 7.81
N ASP A 77 7.94 17.98 7.62
CA ASP A 77 7.83 19.27 6.92
C ASP A 77 7.80 19.00 5.42
N SER A 78 6.92 19.67 4.66
CA SER A 78 6.83 19.40 3.22
C SER A 78 6.37 20.59 2.41
N PHE A 79 6.82 20.62 1.15
CA PHE A 79 6.39 21.61 0.18
C PHE A 79 6.31 20.98 -1.22
N VAL A 80 5.47 21.56 -2.06
CA VAL A 80 5.37 21.20 -3.48
C VAL A 80 6.14 22.25 -4.27
N THR A 81 6.99 21.81 -5.20
CA THR A 81 7.74 22.74 -6.06
C THR A 81 6.83 23.43 -7.06
N GLU A 82 7.12 24.69 -7.38
CA GLU A 82 6.42 25.44 -8.42
C GLU A 82 6.70 24.85 -9.80
N MET A 83 7.96 24.51 -10.06
CA MET A 83 8.39 23.91 -11.32
C MET A 83 8.26 22.38 -11.28
N PRO A 84 7.96 21.73 -12.42
CA PRO A 84 7.97 20.27 -12.52
C PRO A 84 9.33 19.72 -12.97
N ASP A 85 9.42 18.39 -13.00
CA ASP A 85 10.51 17.61 -13.59
C ASP A 85 11.89 18.00 -13.03
N VAL A 86 12.91 18.08 -13.89
CA VAL A 86 14.29 18.40 -13.48
C VAL A 86 14.41 19.81 -12.87
N SER A 87 13.58 20.76 -13.34
CA SER A 87 13.57 22.11 -12.77
C SER A 87 12.97 22.12 -11.36
N GLY A 88 11.90 21.35 -11.15
CA GLY A 88 11.33 21.12 -9.82
C GLY A 88 12.28 20.37 -8.90
N TYR A 89 12.98 19.34 -9.39
CA TYR A 89 14.01 18.66 -8.63
C TYR A 89 15.08 19.64 -8.14
N TYR A 90 15.57 20.52 -9.02
CA TYR A 90 16.53 21.54 -8.66
C TYR A 90 15.97 22.49 -7.59
N GLU A 91 14.72 22.96 -7.76
CA GLU A 91 14.01 23.80 -6.78
C GLU A 91 13.90 23.13 -5.40
N ALA A 92 13.51 21.86 -5.35
CA ALA A 92 13.39 21.09 -4.10
C ALA A 92 14.73 21.03 -3.35
N VAL A 93 15.81 20.69 -4.05
CA VAL A 93 17.15 20.63 -3.45
C VAL A 93 17.63 22.01 -3.01
N GLN A 94 17.41 23.04 -3.83
CA GLN A 94 17.79 24.41 -3.51
C GLN A 94 17.08 24.92 -2.24
N ASN A 95 15.82 24.54 -2.05
CA ASN A 95 14.99 24.89 -0.90
C ASN A 95 15.23 23.99 0.33
N GLY A 96 16.23 23.10 0.29
CA GLY A 96 16.67 22.33 1.45
C GLY A 96 15.90 21.03 1.69
N ALA A 97 15.25 20.46 0.67
CA ALA A 97 14.65 19.13 0.80
C ALA A 97 15.70 18.08 1.20
N GLU A 98 15.41 17.33 2.25
CA GLU A 98 16.18 16.16 2.70
C GLU A 98 15.68 14.89 2.00
N ILE A 99 14.38 14.83 1.69
CA ILE A 99 13.74 13.73 0.98
C ILE A 99 13.08 14.27 -0.28
N ILE A 100 13.33 13.65 -1.42
CA ILE A 100 12.62 13.91 -2.68
C ILE A 100 11.51 12.88 -2.86
N LEU A 101 10.29 13.36 -3.10
CA LEU A 101 9.12 12.54 -3.36
C LEU A 101 8.55 12.91 -4.75
N MET A 102 8.58 11.97 -5.70
CA MET A 102 8.16 12.23 -7.08
C MET A 102 7.77 10.94 -7.81
N ALA A 103 6.90 11.05 -8.82
CA ALA A 103 6.37 9.89 -9.54
C ALA A 103 6.23 10.14 -11.05
N ASP A 104 6.65 9.16 -11.86
CA ASP A 104 6.16 8.99 -13.22
C ASP A 104 5.12 7.85 -13.29
N ASP A 105 4.64 7.53 -14.49
CA ASP A 105 3.65 6.46 -14.73
C ASP A 105 4.10 5.06 -14.26
N HIS A 106 5.39 4.84 -14.03
CA HIS A 106 5.99 3.53 -13.78
C HIS A 106 6.60 3.39 -12.39
N THR A 107 7.13 4.49 -11.87
CA THR A 107 7.91 4.57 -10.65
C THR A 107 7.47 5.78 -9.84
N PHE A 108 6.90 5.49 -8.67
CA PHE A 108 6.77 6.46 -7.59
C PHE A 108 7.86 6.17 -6.56
N LEU A 109 8.73 7.15 -6.29
CA LEU A 109 9.90 6.98 -5.43
C LEU A 109 9.96 8.01 -4.31
N ALA A 110 10.62 7.61 -3.22
CA ALA A 110 11.12 8.52 -2.19
C ALA A 110 12.64 8.34 -2.07
N HIS A 111 13.42 9.41 -2.10
CA HIS A 111 14.88 9.38 -2.02
C HIS A 111 15.35 10.29 -0.88
N ASN A 112 15.94 9.69 0.15
CA ASN A 112 16.56 10.45 1.25
C ASN A 112 17.99 10.84 0.86
N LEU A 113 18.20 12.13 0.62
CA LEU A 113 19.49 12.70 0.20
C LEU A 113 20.53 12.69 1.32
N THR A 114 20.12 12.57 2.58
CA THR A 114 21.04 12.57 3.74
C THR A 114 21.72 11.23 3.95
N ASN A 115 21.04 10.12 3.67
CA ASN A 115 21.54 8.76 3.89
C ASN A 115 21.62 7.90 2.62
N GLY A 116 21.13 8.40 1.48
CA GLY A 116 21.16 7.75 0.18
C GLY A 116 20.15 6.61 -0.02
N LYS A 117 19.25 6.35 0.94
CA LYS A 117 18.22 5.31 0.81
C LYS A 117 17.14 5.75 -0.19
N ILE A 118 16.66 4.80 -0.98
CA ILE A 118 15.60 5.00 -1.97
C ILE A 118 14.52 3.93 -1.78
N ALA A 119 13.27 4.36 -1.75
CA ALA A 119 12.09 3.51 -1.74
C ALA A 119 11.36 3.56 -3.08
N ASN A 120 10.81 2.41 -3.49
CA ASN A 120 9.82 2.32 -4.56
C ASN A 120 8.46 2.03 -3.95
N ASN A 121 7.43 2.72 -4.41
CA ASN A 121 6.05 2.58 -3.94
C ASN A 121 5.52 1.14 -4.01
N GLN A 122 5.79 0.43 -5.10
CA GLN A 122 5.19 -0.89 -5.35
C GLN A 122 5.51 -1.91 -4.26
N PRO A 123 6.79 -2.17 -3.90
CA PRO A 123 7.11 -3.06 -2.79
C PRO A 123 6.73 -2.48 -1.43
N CYS A 124 6.87 -1.17 -1.20
CA CYS A 124 6.50 -0.54 0.07
C CYS A 124 5.01 -0.76 0.39
N THR A 125 4.13 -0.42 -0.56
CA THR A 125 2.69 -0.64 -0.46
C THR A 125 2.36 -2.11 -0.23
N GLY A 126 3.00 -3.02 -0.96
CA GLY A 126 2.77 -4.46 -0.78
C GLY A 126 3.14 -4.94 0.63
N MET A 127 4.30 -4.51 1.14
CA MET A 127 4.77 -4.90 2.46
C MET A 127 3.88 -4.34 3.58
N ILE A 128 3.49 -3.07 3.54
CA ILE A 128 2.69 -2.48 4.63
C ILE A 128 1.26 -3.02 4.68
N TYR A 129 0.60 -3.21 3.54
CA TYR A 129 -0.75 -3.79 3.52
C TYR A 129 -0.72 -5.25 3.99
N ALA A 130 0.31 -6.01 3.58
CA ALA A 130 0.53 -7.36 4.08
C ALA A 130 0.88 -7.38 5.58
N GLU A 131 1.66 -6.42 6.07
CA GLU A 131 1.98 -6.27 7.49
C GLU A 131 0.72 -6.00 8.31
N ILE A 132 -0.13 -5.06 7.89
CA ILE A 132 -1.42 -4.76 8.52
C ILE A 132 -2.29 -6.02 8.58
N ALA A 133 -2.39 -6.78 7.48
CA ALA A 133 -3.12 -8.04 7.45
C ALA A 133 -2.55 -9.06 8.46
N SER A 134 -1.22 -9.17 8.54
CA SER A 134 -0.52 -10.11 9.43
C SER A 134 -0.71 -9.79 10.92
N LEU A 135 -1.03 -8.54 11.25
CA LEU A 135 -1.22 -8.06 12.62
C LEU A 135 -2.68 -8.15 13.08
N TYR A 136 -3.56 -8.81 12.31
CA TYR A 136 -4.98 -8.89 12.65
C TYR A 136 -5.19 -9.58 14.00
N THR A 137 -5.66 -8.82 14.99
CA THR A 137 -5.73 -9.23 16.40
C THR A 137 -6.80 -10.30 16.67
N LYS A 138 -7.79 -10.44 15.79
CA LYS A 138 -8.87 -11.44 15.90
C LYS A 138 -8.59 -12.69 15.05
N ALA A 139 -7.43 -12.80 14.41
CA ALA A 139 -7.07 -13.96 13.60
C ALA A 139 -6.97 -15.23 14.47
N ASP A 140 -7.57 -16.30 13.98
CA ASP A 140 -7.54 -17.65 14.55
C ASP A 140 -6.55 -18.59 13.83
N SER A 141 -5.92 -18.11 12.76
CA SER A 141 -5.09 -18.89 11.85
C SER A 141 -3.89 -18.09 11.34
N ARG A 142 -2.87 -18.83 10.90
CA ARG A 142 -1.71 -18.31 10.14
C ARG A 142 -1.89 -18.45 8.63
N ASP A 143 -3.04 -18.93 8.18
CA ASP A 143 -3.39 -19.06 6.77
C ASP A 143 -3.83 -17.69 6.23
N VAL A 144 -3.17 -17.25 5.16
CA VAL A 144 -3.48 -15.98 4.49
C VAL A 144 -3.68 -16.21 3.01
N LEU A 145 -4.76 -15.65 2.47
CA LEU A 145 -5.01 -15.62 1.03
C LEU A 145 -4.42 -14.34 0.43
N VAL A 146 -3.63 -14.49 -0.63
CA VAL A 146 -3.10 -13.39 -1.44
C VAL A 146 -3.70 -13.45 -2.84
N VAL A 147 -4.45 -12.42 -3.21
CA VAL A 147 -5.08 -12.30 -4.54
C VAL A 147 -4.40 -11.17 -5.32
N GLY A 148 -3.79 -11.52 -6.45
CA GLY A 148 -2.92 -10.64 -7.23
C GLY A 148 -1.46 -10.77 -6.79
N LEU A 149 -0.58 -11.18 -7.70
CA LEU A 149 0.84 -11.46 -7.48
C LEU A 149 1.72 -10.62 -8.43
N GLY A 150 1.23 -9.41 -8.75
CA GLY A 150 1.92 -8.41 -9.54
C GLY A 150 2.97 -7.62 -8.74
N LYS A 151 3.23 -6.37 -9.15
CA LYS A 151 4.30 -5.52 -8.58
C LYS A 151 4.12 -5.19 -7.09
N VAL A 152 2.88 -5.18 -6.60
CA VAL A 152 2.52 -4.92 -5.19
C VAL A 152 2.25 -6.24 -4.46
N GLY A 153 1.47 -7.13 -5.06
CA GLY A 153 1.10 -8.41 -4.46
C GLY A 153 2.27 -9.36 -4.20
N PHE A 154 3.23 -9.48 -5.13
CA PHE A 154 4.40 -10.34 -4.96
C PHE A 154 5.26 -9.97 -3.74
N PRO A 155 5.71 -8.72 -3.55
CA PRO A 155 6.47 -8.35 -2.37
C PRO A 155 5.67 -8.48 -1.06
N GLY A 156 4.36 -8.22 -1.07
CA GLY A 156 3.50 -8.48 0.09
C GLY A 156 3.41 -9.97 0.45
N ALA A 157 3.26 -10.85 -0.54
CA ALA A 157 3.31 -12.31 -0.33
C ALA A 157 4.67 -12.76 0.21
N ALA A 158 5.77 -12.22 -0.34
CA ALA A 158 7.13 -12.53 0.12
C ALA A 158 7.34 -12.11 1.58
N HIS A 159 6.79 -10.96 1.98
CA HIS A 159 6.81 -10.47 3.36
C HIS A 159 6.06 -11.42 4.31
N LEU A 160 4.86 -11.87 3.94
CA LEU A 160 4.08 -12.83 4.73
C LEU A 160 4.79 -14.18 4.89
N VAL A 161 5.41 -14.69 3.82
CA VAL A 161 6.26 -15.90 3.89
C VAL A 161 7.41 -15.70 4.87
N HIS A 162 8.12 -14.56 4.79
CA HIS A 162 9.22 -14.26 5.71
C HIS A 162 8.77 -14.20 7.18
N LYS A 163 7.53 -13.76 7.43
CA LYS A 163 6.90 -13.76 8.76
C LYS A 163 6.35 -15.12 9.22
N GLY A 164 6.51 -16.17 8.42
CA GLY A 164 6.11 -17.54 8.76
C GLY A 164 4.61 -17.81 8.63
N PHE A 165 3.91 -17.09 7.76
CA PHE A 165 2.51 -17.38 7.43
C PHE A 165 2.39 -18.52 6.40
N ASN A 166 1.28 -19.23 6.42
CA ASN A 166 0.91 -20.18 5.37
C ASN A 166 0.23 -19.40 4.24
N VAL A 167 1.01 -19.02 3.24
CA VAL A 167 0.55 -18.15 2.15
C VAL A 167 -0.09 -18.97 1.03
N TYR A 168 -1.36 -18.70 0.76
CA TYR A 168 -2.13 -19.22 -0.37
C TYR A 168 -2.25 -18.13 -1.42
N GLY A 169 -1.70 -18.33 -2.62
CA GLY A 169 -1.67 -17.32 -3.67
C GLY A 169 -2.58 -17.64 -4.84
N TYR A 170 -3.24 -16.63 -5.37
CA TYR A 170 -3.97 -16.67 -6.62
C TYR A 170 -3.61 -15.47 -7.51
N ASP A 171 -3.41 -15.74 -8.79
CA ASP A 171 -3.34 -14.72 -9.83
C ASP A 171 -3.98 -15.28 -11.10
N ALA A 172 -4.74 -14.45 -11.82
CA ALA A 172 -5.33 -14.84 -13.09
C ALA A 172 -4.26 -15.13 -14.16
N ASP A 173 -3.09 -14.47 -14.07
CA ASP A 173 -1.92 -14.81 -14.87
C ASP A 173 -1.15 -15.98 -14.25
N LYS A 174 -1.28 -17.14 -14.89
CA LYS A 174 -0.59 -18.38 -14.48
C LYS A 174 0.93 -18.22 -14.45
N ASN A 175 1.53 -17.33 -15.24
CA ASN A 175 2.96 -17.10 -15.21
C ASN A 175 3.38 -16.39 -13.92
N LEU A 176 2.60 -15.41 -13.46
CA LEU A 176 2.83 -14.73 -12.17
C LEU A 176 2.65 -15.70 -11.00
N LEU A 177 1.59 -16.51 -11.03
CA LEU A 177 1.35 -17.53 -10.02
C LEU A 177 2.50 -18.55 -9.96
N ASN A 178 2.90 -19.13 -11.10
CA ASN A 178 4.01 -20.10 -11.16
C ASN A 178 5.34 -19.48 -10.71
N LYS A 179 5.58 -18.21 -11.04
CA LYS A 179 6.75 -17.47 -10.55
C LYS A 179 6.71 -17.33 -9.03
N ALA A 180 5.57 -16.98 -8.45
CA ALA A 180 5.43 -16.84 -7.01
C ALA A 180 5.62 -18.18 -6.28
N ILE A 181 5.01 -19.26 -6.79
CA ILE A 181 5.21 -20.63 -6.25
C ILE A 181 6.70 -21.00 -6.28
N SER A 182 7.36 -20.84 -7.42
CA SER A 182 8.77 -21.23 -7.58
C SER A 182 9.75 -20.38 -6.77
N LYS A 183 9.45 -19.09 -6.55
CA LYS A 183 10.35 -18.15 -5.86
C LYS A 183 10.09 -18.04 -4.36
N LEU A 184 8.84 -18.17 -3.94
CA LEU A 184 8.41 -17.90 -2.56
C LEU A 184 7.94 -19.17 -1.84
N GLY A 185 7.66 -20.26 -2.55
CA GLY A 185 7.16 -21.50 -1.95
C GLY A 185 5.72 -21.41 -1.46
N ILE A 186 4.93 -20.46 -1.97
CA ILE A 186 3.51 -20.32 -1.62
C ILE A 186 2.68 -21.49 -2.16
N THR A 187 1.54 -21.75 -1.52
CA THR A 187 0.57 -22.74 -1.99
C THR A 187 -0.33 -22.11 -3.05
N SER A 188 -0.54 -22.78 -4.18
CA SER A 188 -1.54 -22.33 -5.17
C SER A 188 -2.93 -22.42 -4.58
N PHE A 189 -3.69 -21.33 -4.61
CA PHE A 189 -5.12 -21.35 -4.32
C PHE A 189 -5.88 -21.72 -5.60
N ASP A 190 -6.85 -22.64 -5.46
CA ASP A 190 -7.75 -23.06 -6.54
C ASP A 190 -9.17 -22.56 -6.24
N PRO A 191 -9.71 -21.63 -7.03
CA PRO A 191 -11.08 -21.12 -6.86
C PRO A 191 -12.17 -22.20 -6.95
N GLU A 192 -11.92 -23.33 -7.62
CA GLU A 192 -12.87 -24.44 -7.74
C GLU A 192 -12.96 -25.29 -6.46
N THR A 193 -11.97 -25.18 -5.57
CA THR A 193 -11.94 -25.87 -4.28
C THR A 193 -11.74 -24.87 -3.13
N PRO A 194 -12.67 -23.92 -2.95
CA PRO A 194 -12.48 -22.80 -2.05
C PRO A 194 -12.48 -23.24 -0.59
N ARG A 195 -11.79 -22.44 0.22
CA ARG A 195 -11.81 -22.53 1.68
C ARG A 195 -11.89 -21.13 2.27
N LYS A 196 -12.39 -21.03 3.50
CA LYS A 196 -12.53 -19.75 4.21
C LYS A 196 -11.20 -19.27 4.78
N PHE A 197 -11.00 -17.96 4.77
CA PHE A 197 -9.86 -17.27 5.35
C PHE A 197 -10.31 -16.15 6.28
N SER A 198 -9.62 -15.98 7.41
CA SER A 198 -9.78 -14.83 8.32
C SER A 198 -8.83 -13.68 7.96
N ILE A 199 -7.81 -13.92 7.13
CA ILE A 199 -6.85 -12.92 6.66
C ILE A 199 -6.75 -12.99 5.13
N ILE A 200 -7.03 -11.86 4.46
CA ILE A 200 -6.93 -11.72 3.01
C ILE A 200 -6.14 -10.45 2.68
N PHE A 201 -5.14 -10.60 1.82
CA PHE A 201 -4.40 -9.51 1.19
C PHE A 201 -4.71 -9.51 -0.31
N GLU A 202 -5.22 -8.41 -0.83
CA GLU A 202 -5.59 -8.31 -2.25
C GLU A 202 -4.86 -7.12 -2.87
N ALA A 203 -4.37 -7.26 -4.11
CA ALA A 203 -3.64 -6.20 -4.79
C ALA A 203 -3.83 -6.24 -6.31
N THR A 204 -5.09 -6.20 -6.77
CA THR A 204 -5.44 -6.15 -8.19
C THR A 204 -6.10 -4.82 -8.57
N PRO A 205 -6.12 -4.44 -9.86
CA PRO A 205 -6.85 -3.28 -10.34
C PRO A 205 -8.28 -3.66 -10.79
N CYS A 206 -8.95 -4.57 -10.08
CA CYS A 206 -10.23 -5.13 -10.48
C CYS A 206 -11.21 -5.20 -9.29
N ALA A 207 -12.48 -4.91 -9.56
CA ALA A 207 -13.55 -5.07 -8.58
C ALA A 207 -13.90 -6.55 -8.37
N ASP A 208 -14.51 -6.86 -7.23
CA ASP A 208 -15.17 -8.14 -6.96
C ASP A 208 -14.28 -9.38 -7.18
N THR A 209 -12.99 -9.25 -6.88
CA THR A 209 -12.00 -10.33 -6.99
C THR A 209 -12.04 -11.30 -5.82
N ILE A 210 -12.65 -10.92 -4.70
CA ILE A 210 -12.83 -11.77 -3.53
C ILE A 210 -14.21 -12.45 -3.55
N PRO A 211 -14.30 -13.75 -3.87
CA PRO A 211 -15.57 -14.45 -3.91
C PRO A 211 -16.11 -14.72 -2.51
N GLU A 212 -17.44 -14.83 -2.38
CA GLU A 212 -18.09 -15.13 -1.09
C GLU A 212 -17.55 -16.41 -0.43
N ALA A 213 -17.22 -17.43 -1.22
CA ALA A 213 -16.81 -18.74 -0.72
C ALA A 213 -15.50 -18.72 0.09
N VAL A 214 -14.68 -17.67 -0.02
CA VAL A 214 -13.43 -17.53 0.75
C VAL A 214 -13.59 -16.69 2.02
N LEU A 215 -14.74 -16.06 2.24
CA LEU A 215 -14.98 -15.18 3.37
C LEU A 215 -15.35 -15.98 4.64
N SER A 216 -14.68 -15.65 5.73
CA SER A 216 -15.13 -15.99 7.09
C SER A 216 -15.79 -14.78 7.74
N GLU A 217 -16.62 -15.01 8.75
CA GLU A 217 -17.22 -13.92 9.53
C GLU A 217 -16.12 -13.12 10.22
N LYS A 218 -16.17 -11.79 10.13
CA LYS A 218 -15.16 -10.88 10.67
C LYS A 218 -13.76 -11.18 10.15
N CYS A 219 -13.61 -11.53 8.88
CA CYS A 219 -12.28 -11.56 8.25
C CYS A 219 -11.76 -10.13 8.01
N ILE A 220 -10.44 -10.00 7.94
CA ILE A 220 -9.80 -8.78 7.41
C ILE A 220 -9.56 -8.90 5.90
N ILE A 221 -9.87 -7.83 5.17
CA ILE A 221 -9.37 -7.62 3.81
C ILE A 221 -8.50 -6.38 3.82
N SER A 222 -7.20 -6.56 3.56
CA SER A 222 -6.23 -5.48 3.40
C SER A 222 -5.93 -5.34 1.92
N THR A 223 -6.33 -4.24 1.30
CA THR A 223 -6.19 -4.04 -0.16
C THR A 223 -5.81 -2.61 -0.53
N PRO A 224 -4.72 -2.39 -1.30
CA PRO A 224 -4.46 -1.15 -2.02
C PRO A 224 -5.08 -1.15 -3.43
N GLY A 225 -5.77 -2.22 -3.83
CA GLY A 225 -6.39 -2.37 -5.14
C GLY A 225 -7.52 -1.38 -5.36
N ILE A 226 -7.59 -0.81 -6.56
CA ILE A 226 -8.65 0.12 -6.95
C ILE A 226 -9.22 -0.39 -8.29
N PRO A 227 -10.55 -0.53 -8.42
CA PRO A 227 -11.60 -0.33 -7.41
C PRO A 227 -11.64 -1.41 -6.31
N CYS A 228 -12.53 -1.28 -5.33
CA CYS A 228 -12.63 -2.19 -4.18
C CYS A 228 -12.84 -3.66 -4.58
N ALA A 229 -12.07 -4.55 -3.95
CA ALA A 229 -12.04 -5.98 -4.25
C ALA A 229 -13.28 -6.79 -3.79
N ILE A 230 -14.16 -6.18 -3.00
CA ILE A 230 -15.37 -6.79 -2.45
C ILE A 230 -16.57 -5.85 -2.58
N SER A 231 -17.73 -6.43 -2.87
CA SER A 231 -18.99 -5.68 -2.91
C SER A 231 -19.44 -5.24 -1.51
N ALA A 232 -20.16 -4.11 -1.44
CA ALA A 232 -20.72 -3.61 -0.18
C ALA A 232 -21.67 -4.61 0.49
N GLU A 233 -22.39 -5.42 -0.31
CA GLU A 233 -23.28 -6.48 0.20
C GLU A 233 -22.49 -7.55 0.96
N LEU A 234 -21.39 -8.05 0.37
CA LEU A 234 -20.57 -9.07 1.02
C LEU A 234 -19.80 -8.51 2.21
N GLN A 235 -19.32 -7.27 2.10
CA GLN A 235 -18.67 -6.57 3.22
C GLN A 235 -19.60 -6.52 4.43
N GLN A 236 -20.86 -6.12 4.24
CA GLN A 236 -21.85 -6.04 5.32
C GLN A 236 -22.26 -7.43 5.82
N LYS A 237 -22.50 -8.39 4.92
CA LYS A 237 -22.96 -9.74 5.26
C LYS A 237 -21.97 -10.50 6.15
N TYR A 238 -20.68 -10.29 5.95
CA TYR A 238 -19.61 -10.97 6.68
C TYR A 238 -18.96 -10.12 7.76
N ASP A 239 -19.42 -8.87 7.98
CA ASP A 239 -18.81 -7.92 8.92
C ASP A 239 -17.30 -7.76 8.68
N VAL A 240 -16.93 -7.56 7.41
CA VAL A 240 -15.52 -7.52 6.97
C VAL A 240 -14.84 -6.26 7.49
N GLU A 241 -13.70 -6.45 8.16
CA GLU A 241 -12.80 -5.37 8.51
C GLU A 241 -11.97 -5.00 7.27
N LEU A 242 -12.37 -3.93 6.57
CA LEU A 242 -11.70 -3.47 5.34
C LEU A 242 -10.63 -2.41 5.66
N VAL A 243 -9.41 -2.64 5.17
CA VAL A 243 -8.36 -1.62 5.10
C VAL A 243 -8.07 -1.34 3.64
N MET A 244 -8.46 -0.16 3.18
CA MET A 244 -8.28 0.31 1.80
C MET A 244 -8.13 1.82 1.80
N GLU A 245 -7.05 2.32 1.18
CA GLU A 245 -6.75 3.74 1.04
C GLU A 245 -5.83 3.95 -0.19
N PRO A 246 -6.07 4.96 -1.03
CA PRO A 246 -5.51 5.01 -2.38
C PRO A 246 -4.02 5.38 -2.47
N LEU A 247 -3.43 6.05 -1.47
CA LEU A 247 -2.08 6.62 -1.62
C LEU A 247 -1.27 6.77 -0.32
N GLY A 248 -1.91 7.26 0.74
CA GLY A 248 -1.29 7.60 2.02
C GLY A 248 -0.60 6.45 2.75
N ILE A 249 -1.21 5.27 2.85
CA ILE A 249 -0.61 4.11 3.55
C ILE A 249 0.68 3.68 2.85
N GLY A 250 0.66 3.58 1.52
CA GLY A 250 1.86 3.26 0.71
C GLY A 250 2.95 4.32 0.84
N THR A 251 2.56 5.60 0.79
CA THR A 251 3.48 6.73 0.96
C THR A 251 4.13 6.74 2.35
N ALA A 252 3.38 6.43 3.42
CA ALA A 252 3.93 6.30 4.76
C ALA A 252 5.01 5.21 4.82
N SER A 253 4.75 4.07 4.21
CA SER A 253 5.71 2.98 4.11
C SER A 253 6.99 3.39 3.37
N MET A 254 6.86 4.11 2.26
CA MET A 254 8.02 4.63 1.52
C MET A 254 8.88 5.54 2.40
N LEU A 255 8.26 6.56 3.03
CA LEU A 255 8.97 7.54 3.85
C LEU A 255 9.68 6.88 5.03
N TYR A 256 8.98 6.04 5.80
CA TYR A 256 9.57 5.43 6.99
C TYR A 256 10.66 4.40 6.65
N SER A 257 10.61 3.77 5.47
CA SER A 257 11.65 2.81 5.04
C SER A 257 13.00 3.46 4.72
N ILE A 258 13.02 4.77 4.43
CA ILE A 258 14.22 5.53 4.06
C ILE A 258 14.74 6.45 5.17
N LEU A 259 14.13 6.42 6.36
CA LEU A 259 14.67 7.07 7.55
C LEU A 259 15.87 6.30 8.10
#